data_AF-A0A1Y3SEM6-F1
#
_entry.id   AF-A0A1Y3SEM6-F1
#
_cell.length_a   1.000
_cell.length_b   1.000
_cell.length_c   1.000
_cell.angle_alpha   90.00
_cell.angle_beta   90.00
_cell.angle_gamma   90.00
#
_symmetry.space_group_name_H-M   'P 1'
#
loop_
_entity.id
_entity.type
_entity.pdbx_description
1 polymer ?
#
loop_
_entity_poly.entity_id
_entity_poly.type
_entity_poly.pdbx_seq_one_letter_code
_entity_poly.pdbx_strand_id
1 'polypeptide(L)'
;MNINIDFDDLKERALDLAQSGVAKALELTDTGVAKAKELAEISKLKVLNLREQDAIRRAYMDLGRLYYAERGSAPEAAYSDLCDKITRSKAQIQVNEQRIADLKTSGNLTDEEVEQACPTDFEDADWEFVDQTLAHEASVAQEEPVQEEATAEVSEEKTDAE
;
A
#
# COMPACT_ATOMS: atom_id res chain seq x y z
N MET A 1 34.08 -41.58 -1.46
CA MET A 1 33.43 -40.37 -0.90
C MET A 1 33.24 -39.41 -2.04
N ASN A 2 32.02 -39.31 -2.56
CA ASN A 2 31.70 -38.34 -3.61
C ASN A 2 31.58 -36.98 -2.93
N ILE A 3 32.48 -36.07 -3.26
CA ILE A 3 32.38 -34.68 -2.84
C ILE A 3 31.36 -34.04 -3.78
N ASN A 4 30.08 -34.08 -3.42
CA ASN A 4 29.09 -33.21 -4.03
C ASN A 4 29.38 -31.81 -3.49
N ILE A 5 30.05 -30.99 -4.29
CA ILE A 5 30.16 -29.57 -4.02
C ILE A 5 28.90 -28.96 -4.62
N ASP A 6 27.90 -28.73 -3.79
CA ASP A 6 26.67 -28.07 -4.23
C ASP A 6 27.02 -26.64 -4.67
N PHE A 7 26.55 -26.28 -5.87
CA PHE A 7 26.83 -24.98 -6.47
C PHE A 7 26.22 -23.84 -5.64
N ASP A 8 25.10 -24.11 -4.97
CA ASP A 8 24.47 -23.17 -4.04
C ASP A 8 25.31 -22.98 -2.77
N ASP A 9 25.89 -24.04 -2.20
CA ASP A 9 26.83 -23.93 -1.05
C ASP A 9 28.08 -23.12 -1.41
N LEU A 10 28.58 -23.27 -2.64
CA LEU A 10 29.72 -22.49 -3.12
C LEU A 10 29.36 -21.02 -3.31
N LYS A 11 28.15 -20.73 -3.79
CA LYS A 11 27.65 -19.37 -3.99
C LYS A 11 27.37 -18.68 -2.66
N GLU A 12 26.81 -19.40 -1.69
CA GLU A 12 26.57 -18.90 -0.34
C GLU A 12 27.88 -18.59 0.37
N ARG A 13 28.86 -19.51 0.31
CA ARG A 13 30.21 -19.26 0.85
C ARG A 13 30.95 -18.13 0.13
N ALA A 14 30.75 -17.97 -1.18
CA ALA A 14 31.34 -16.87 -1.93
C ALA A 14 30.70 -15.52 -1.56
N LEU A 15 29.38 -15.49 -1.36
CA LEU A 15 28.66 -14.32 -0.86
C LEU A 15 29.11 -13.97 0.56
N ASP A 16 29.23 -14.94 1.46
CA ASP A 16 29.72 -14.74 2.82
C ASP A 16 31.17 -14.25 2.83
N LEU A 17 32.04 -14.77 1.97
CA LEU A 17 33.43 -14.34 1.88
C LEU A 17 33.54 -12.92 1.29
N ALA A 18 32.70 -12.59 0.30
CA ALA A 18 32.63 -11.25 -0.27
C ALA A 18 32.07 -10.24 0.75
N GLN A 19 30.98 -10.58 1.44
CA GLN A 19 30.36 -9.73 2.47
C GLN A 19 31.30 -9.54 3.67
N SER A 20 31.92 -10.62 4.17
CA SER A 20 32.88 -10.53 5.28
C SER A 20 34.20 -9.86 4.88
N GLY A 21 34.65 -10.02 3.64
CA GLY A 21 35.82 -9.36 3.09
C GLY A 21 35.61 -7.85 2.92
N VAL A 22 34.45 -7.43 2.43
CA VAL A 22 34.06 -6.01 2.33
C VAL A 22 33.87 -5.38 3.71
N ALA A 23 33.24 -6.09 4.65
CA ALA A 23 33.09 -5.62 6.02
C ALA A 23 34.44 -5.44 6.71
N LYS A 24 35.33 -6.44 6.64
CA LYS A 24 36.69 -6.34 7.22
C LYS A 24 37.57 -5.30 6.51
N ALA A 25 37.43 -5.11 5.21
CA ALA A 25 38.17 -4.09 4.47
C ALA A 25 37.69 -2.66 4.78
N LEU A 26 36.40 -2.46 5.05
CA LEU A 26 35.90 -1.21 5.61
C LEU A 26 36.39 -1.00 7.05
N GLU A 27 36.45 -2.03 7.89
CA GLU A 27 36.77 -1.82 9.32
C GLU A 27 38.24 -1.49 9.62
N LEU A 28 39.18 -1.77 8.72
CA LEU A 28 40.63 -1.69 9.03
C LEU A 28 41.29 -0.33 8.75
N THR A 29 40.55 0.68 8.27
CA THR A 29 41.05 2.05 8.07
C THR A 29 40.11 3.07 8.69
N ASP A 30 40.60 4.19 9.24
CA ASP A 30 39.75 5.25 9.80
C ASP A 30 38.71 5.75 8.79
N THR A 31 39.06 5.75 7.50
CA THR A 31 38.15 6.09 6.40
C THR A 31 37.06 5.05 6.19
N GLY A 32 37.37 3.76 6.30
CA GLY A 32 36.38 2.72 6.15
C GLY A 32 35.47 2.59 7.39
N VAL A 33 35.97 2.86 8.60
CA VAL A 33 35.14 2.97 9.81
C VAL A 33 34.16 4.13 9.70
N ALA A 34 34.58 5.28 9.17
CA ALA A 34 33.69 6.42 8.93
C ALA A 34 32.58 6.08 7.92
N LYS A 35 32.94 5.47 6.77
CA LYS A 35 31.96 5.01 5.77
C LYS A 35 31.00 3.95 6.33
N ALA A 36 31.49 3.03 7.17
CA ALA A 36 30.66 2.02 7.79
C ALA A 36 29.60 2.64 8.72
N LYS A 37 29.98 3.67 9.50
CA LYS A 37 29.03 4.43 10.35
C LYS A 37 27.97 5.14 9.53
N GLU A 38 28.37 5.84 8.46
CA GLU A 38 27.41 6.50 7.55
C GLU A 38 26.46 5.49 6.90
N LEU A 39 26.95 4.34 6.44
CA LEU A 39 26.11 3.29 5.87
C LEU A 39 25.16 2.67 6.90
N ALA A 40 25.61 2.51 8.15
CA ALA A 40 24.76 2.04 9.25
C ALA A 40 23.67 3.06 9.62
N GLU A 41 23.98 4.36 9.60
CA GLU A 41 22.99 5.41 9.79
C GLU A 41 21.99 5.46 8.63
N ILE A 42 22.46 5.34 7.38
CA ILE A 42 21.60 5.26 6.20
C ILE A 42 20.68 4.03 6.26
N SER A 43 21.20 2.86 6.62
CA SER A 43 20.37 1.65 6.72
C SER A 43 19.32 1.79 7.82
N LYS A 44 19.69 2.35 8.98
CA LYS A 44 18.74 2.69 10.04
C LYS A 44 17.66 3.65 9.57
N LEU A 45 18.04 4.74 8.88
CA LEU A 45 17.08 5.71 8.34
C LEU A 45 16.15 5.08 7.30
N LYS A 46 16.64 4.17 6.45
CA LYS A 46 15.80 3.42 5.50
C LYS A 46 14.76 2.56 6.21
N VAL A 47 15.15 1.82 7.25
CA VAL A 47 14.20 1.02 8.05
C VAL A 47 13.16 1.90 8.72
N LEU A 48 13.56 3.06 9.26
CA LEU A 48 12.63 4.02 9.83
C LEU A 48 11.67 4.57 8.76
N ASN A 49 12.15 4.92 7.57
CA ASN A 49 11.29 5.38 6.48
C ASN A 49 10.27 4.32 6.06
N LEU A 50 10.66 3.04 5.97
CA LEU A 50 9.72 1.95 5.67
C LEU A 50 8.62 1.85 6.74
N ARG A 51 8.99 1.97 8.01
CA ARG A 51 8.02 2.01 9.12
C ARG A 51 7.06 3.20 9.00
N GLU A 52 7.55 4.38 8.67
CA GLU A 52 6.69 5.56 8.48
C GLU A 52 5.77 5.40 7.26
N GLN A 53 6.24 4.76 6.18
CA GLN A 53 5.41 4.44 5.03
C GLN A 53 4.27 3.48 5.36
N ASP A 54 4.52 2.45 6.17
CA ASP A 54 3.46 1.57 6.69
C ASP A 54 2.48 2.35 7.59
N ALA A 55 2.99 3.18 8.50
CA ALA A 55 2.15 4.02 9.36
C ALA A 55 1.22 4.95 8.53
N ILE A 56 1.73 5.54 7.45
CA ILE A 56 0.94 6.35 6.52
C ILE A 56 -0.14 5.51 5.82
N ARG A 57 0.20 4.31 5.34
CA ARG A 57 -0.78 3.42 4.70
C ARG A 57 -1.90 3.03 5.66
N ARG A 58 -1.56 2.67 6.90
CA ARG A 58 -2.54 2.36 7.96
C ARG A 58 -3.43 3.56 8.25
N ALA A 59 -2.86 4.77 8.35
CA ALA A 59 -3.63 5.99 8.58
C ALA A 59 -4.63 6.27 7.44
N TYR A 60 -4.26 6.04 6.17
CA TYR A 60 -5.20 6.17 5.05
C TYR A 60 -6.35 5.14 5.12
N MET A 61 -6.07 3.89 5.51
CA MET A 61 -7.08 2.87 5.69
C MET A 61 -8.04 3.21 6.82
N ASP A 62 -7.51 3.63 7.96
CA ASP A 62 -8.29 4.03 9.13
C ASP A 62 -9.15 5.26 8.81
N LEU A 63 -8.62 6.22 8.06
CA LEU A 63 -9.39 7.37 7.58
C LEU A 63 -10.60 6.93 6.74
N GLY A 64 -10.40 6.05 5.76
CA GLY A 64 -11.49 5.53 4.92
C GLY A 64 -12.51 4.73 5.73
N ARG A 65 -12.05 3.94 6.71
CA ARG A 65 -12.91 3.18 7.62
C ARG A 65 -13.76 4.10 8.50
N LEU A 66 -13.15 5.11 9.12
CA LEU A 66 -13.85 6.10 9.96
C LEU A 66 -14.85 6.89 9.12
N TYR A 67 -14.45 7.34 7.94
CA TYR A 67 -15.34 8.04 7.01
C TYR A 67 -16.55 7.19 6.65
N TYR A 68 -16.35 5.92 6.25
CA TYR A 68 -17.48 5.03 5.94
C TYR A 68 -18.38 4.78 7.16
N ALA A 69 -17.82 4.69 8.37
CA ALA A 69 -18.60 4.49 9.59
C ALA A 69 -19.51 5.69 9.90
N GLU A 70 -19.06 6.91 9.64
CA GLU A 70 -19.82 8.14 9.94
C GLU A 70 -20.73 8.57 8.78
N ARG A 71 -20.26 8.42 7.54
CA ARG A 71 -20.87 9.01 6.32
C ARG A 71 -21.30 7.98 5.30
N GLY A 72 -21.01 6.69 5.49
CA GLY A 72 -21.22 5.66 4.47
C GLY A 72 -22.68 5.45 4.05
N SER A 73 -23.66 5.88 4.85
CA SER A 73 -25.09 5.84 4.50
C SER A 73 -25.56 7.02 3.65
N ALA A 74 -24.83 8.13 3.67
CA ALA A 74 -25.12 9.34 2.89
C ALA A 74 -23.81 10.08 2.53
N PRO A 75 -22.96 9.47 1.68
CA PRO A 75 -21.69 10.05 1.30
C PRO A 75 -21.86 11.23 0.35
N GLU A 76 -20.87 12.13 0.31
CA GLU A 76 -20.80 13.15 -0.73
C GLU A 76 -20.58 12.48 -2.11
N ALA A 77 -21.01 13.15 -3.20
CA ALA A 77 -21.01 12.57 -4.55
C ALA A 77 -19.63 12.08 -5.03
N ALA A 78 -18.53 12.67 -4.55
CA ALA A 78 -17.18 12.23 -4.88
C ALA A 78 -16.81 10.86 -4.28
N TYR A 79 -17.51 10.43 -3.23
CA TYR A 79 -17.23 9.20 -2.48
C TYR A 79 -18.34 8.15 -2.56
N SER A 80 -19.46 8.45 -3.25
CA SER A 80 -20.62 7.55 -3.34
C SER A 80 -20.24 6.19 -3.91
N ASP A 81 -19.50 6.16 -5.01
CA ASP A 81 -19.14 4.92 -5.71
C ASP A 81 -18.26 4.01 -4.84
N LEU A 82 -17.35 4.60 -4.06
CA LEU A 82 -16.49 3.86 -3.13
C LEU A 82 -17.29 3.31 -1.96
N CYS A 83 -18.21 4.09 -1.40
CA CYS A 83 -19.10 3.64 -0.33
C CYS A 83 -20.05 2.54 -0.81
N ASP A 84 -20.61 2.66 -2.01
CA ASP A 84 -21.46 1.63 -2.62
C ASP A 84 -20.68 0.34 -2.86
N LYS A 85 -19.43 0.43 -3.33
CA LYS A 85 -18.55 -0.73 -3.49
C LYS A 85 -18.30 -1.43 -2.15
N ILE A 86 -17.99 -0.68 -1.09
CA ILE A 86 -17.79 -1.24 0.26
C ILE A 86 -19.08 -1.94 0.74
N THR A 87 -20.24 -1.30 0.58
CA THR A 87 -21.54 -1.86 0.96
C THR A 87 -21.81 -3.16 0.22
N ARG A 88 -21.59 -3.19 -1.09
CA ARG A 88 -21.78 -4.37 -1.92
C ARG A 88 -20.84 -5.50 -1.52
N SER A 89 -19.57 -5.20 -1.27
CA SER A 89 -18.60 -6.20 -0.80
C SER A 89 -18.99 -6.78 0.56
N LYS A 90 -19.43 -5.95 1.52
CA LYS A 90 -19.94 -6.42 2.81
C LYS A 90 -21.13 -7.37 2.66
N ALA A 91 -22.07 -7.04 1.77
CA ALA A 91 -23.21 -7.92 1.47
C ALA A 91 -22.78 -9.23 0.81
N GLN A 92 -21.81 -9.19 -0.11
CA GLN A 92 -21.26 -10.40 -0.74
C GLN A 92 -20.52 -11.30 0.25
N ILE A 93 -19.80 -10.73 1.22
CA ILE A 93 -19.16 -11.50 2.30
C ILE A 93 -20.21 -12.29 3.06
N GLN A 94 -21.31 -11.67 3.48
CA GLN A 94 -22.40 -12.36 4.18
C GLN A 94 -23.01 -13.50 3.35
N VAL A 95 -23.18 -13.29 2.04
CA VAL A 95 -23.65 -14.33 1.13
C VAL A 95 -22.66 -15.50 1.05
N ASN A 96 -21.36 -15.20 0.97
CA ASN A 96 -20.31 -16.22 0.95
C ASN A 96 -20.21 -16.97 2.28
N GLU A 97 -20.29 -16.28 3.41
CA GLU A 97 -20.31 -16.87 4.75
C GLU A 97 -21.48 -17.85 4.91
N GLN A 98 -22.68 -17.45 4.48
CA GLN A 98 -23.85 -18.33 4.49
C GLN A 98 -23.61 -19.56 3.60
N ARG A 99 -23.08 -19.38 2.39
CA ARG A 99 -22.76 -20.48 1.49
C ARG A 99 -21.70 -21.42 2.08
N ILE A 100 -20.70 -20.89 2.76
CA ILE A 100 -19.69 -21.68 3.48
C ILE A 100 -20.36 -22.49 4.59
N ALA A 101 -21.27 -21.90 5.37
CA ALA A 101 -22.01 -22.63 6.40
C ALA A 101 -22.88 -23.76 5.82
N ASP A 102 -23.56 -23.52 4.70
CA ASP A 102 -24.36 -24.52 4.00
C ASP A 102 -23.47 -25.67 3.46
N LEU A 103 -22.29 -25.35 2.93
CA LEU A 103 -21.32 -26.35 2.47
C LEU A 103 -20.72 -27.16 3.63
N LYS A 104 -20.43 -26.53 4.77
CA LYS A 104 -19.95 -27.22 5.98
C LYS A 104 -20.97 -28.23 6.48
N THR A 105 -22.23 -27.81 6.60
CA THR A 105 -23.31 -28.68 7.09
C THR A 105 -23.63 -29.81 6.11
N SER A 106 -23.71 -29.54 4.81
CA SER A 106 -23.97 -30.57 3.79
C SER A 106 -22.82 -31.56 3.60
N GLY A 107 -21.58 -31.11 3.75
CA GLY A 107 -20.38 -31.95 3.69
C GLY A 107 -20.01 -32.63 5.01
N ASN A 108 -20.71 -32.32 6.11
CA ASN A 108 -20.33 -32.71 7.48
C ASN A 108 -18.85 -32.39 7.79
N LEU A 109 -18.39 -31.22 7.32
CA LEU A 109 -17.03 -30.73 7.50
C LEU A 109 -16.91 -30.00 8.82
N THR A 110 -15.83 -30.25 9.56
CA THR A 110 -15.49 -29.46 10.75
C THR A 110 -14.79 -28.16 10.37
N ASP A 111 -14.80 -27.18 11.27
CA ASP A 111 -14.07 -25.92 11.05
C ASP A 111 -12.54 -26.17 10.92
N GLU A 112 -12.01 -27.18 11.61
CA GLU A 112 -10.60 -27.61 11.51
C GLU A 112 -10.27 -28.15 10.11
N GLU A 113 -11.17 -28.92 9.50
CA GLU A 113 -10.99 -29.43 8.13
C GLU A 113 -11.02 -28.30 7.10
N VAL A 114 -11.86 -27.29 7.30
CA VAL A 114 -11.94 -26.12 6.42
C VAL A 114 -10.70 -25.24 6.55
N GLU A 115 -10.24 -24.98 7.78
CA GLU A 115 -9.01 -24.21 8.04
C GLU A 115 -7.77 -24.94 7.51
N GLN A 116 -7.70 -26.26 7.66
CA GLN A 116 -6.60 -27.05 7.11
C GLN A 116 -6.57 -27.06 5.57
N ALA A 117 -7.74 -27.00 4.94
CA ALA A 117 -7.89 -26.97 3.48
C ALA A 117 -7.64 -25.58 2.89
N CYS A 118 -7.95 -24.52 3.64
CA CYS A 118 -7.72 -23.14 3.27
C CYS A 118 -7.26 -22.38 4.52
N PRO A 119 -5.97 -22.45 4.87
CA PRO A 119 -5.44 -21.68 5.98
C PRO A 119 -5.60 -20.21 5.64
N THR A 120 -6.36 -19.51 6.47
CA THR A 120 -6.68 -18.11 6.23
C THR A 120 -5.85 -17.22 7.13
N ASP A 121 -4.66 -16.85 6.65
CA ASP A 121 -3.82 -15.83 7.28
C ASP A 121 -4.37 -14.41 6.99
N PHE A 122 -5.67 -14.17 7.25
CA PHE A 122 -6.28 -12.85 7.05
C PHE A 122 -5.81 -11.81 8.08
N GLU A 123 -5.16 -12.25 9.17
CA GLU A 123 -4.48 -11.35 10.10
C GLU A 123 -3.25 -10.69 9.44
N ASP A 124 -2.66 -11.37 8.44
CA ASP A 124 -1.59 -10.90 7.55
C ASP A 124 -2.11 -10.61 6.13
N ALA A 125 -3.39 -10.27 5.96
CA ALA A 125 -3.87 -9.62 4.74
C ALA A 125 -3.32 -8.19 4.68
N ASP A 126 -1.99 -8.12 4.61
CA ASP A 126 -1.18 -7.04 4.13
C ASP A 126 -1.75 -6.65 2.77
N TRP A 127 -2.50 -5.56 2.76
CA TRP A 127 -2.65 -4.70 1.58
C TRP A 127 -1.30 -4.09 1.13
N GLU A 128 -0.18 -4.73 1.48
CA GLU A 128 1.21 -4.32 1.38
C GLU A 128 1.91 -5.10 0.24
N PHE A 129 1.45 -4.91 -1.00
CA PHE A 129 2.31 -5.12 -2.17
C PHE A 129 1.79 -4.37 -3.40
N VAL A 130 1.92 -3.05 -3.38
CA VAL A 130 1.99 -2.25 -4.61
C VAL A 130 3.18 -1.28 -4.49
N ASP A 131 4.38 -1.84 -4.38
CA ASP A 131 5.56 -1.14 -4.92
C ASP A 131 5.64 -1.48 -6.41
N GLN A 132 4.71 -0.93 -7.18
CA GLN A 132 4.95 -0.73 -8.60
C GLN A 132 5.76 0.55 -8.72
N THR A 133 7.03 0.34 -9.00
CA THR A 133 7.88 1.19 -9.83
C THR A 133 7.09 1.80 -10.99
N LEU A 134 6.35 2.87 -10.73
CA LEU A 134 5.84 3.77 -11.75
C LEU A 134 6.86 4.88 -11.92
N ALA A 135 7.83 4.57 -12.78
CA ALA A 135 8.37 5.55 -13.69
C ALA A 135 7.19 6.27 -14.36
N HIS A 136 6.81 7.42 -13.83
CA HIS A 136 6.14 8.45 -14.61
C HIS A 136 7.05 9.65 -14.61
N GLU A 137 7.91 9.66 -15.62
CA GLU A 137 8.56 10.85 -16.13
C GLU A 137 7.54 12.01 -16.08
N ALA A 138 7.92 13.06 -15.36
CA ALA A 138 7.15 14.30 -15.31
C ALA A 138 7.09 14.88 -16.73
N SER A 139 6.02 14.56 -17.45
CA SER A 139 5.59 15.29 -18.63
C SER A 139 5.16 16.68 -18.18
N VAL A 140 6.10 17.62 -18.24
CA VAL A 140 5.86 19.06 -18.18
C VAL A 140 5.06 19.47 -19.42
N ALA A 141 3.79 19.80 -19.23
CA ALA A 141 2.91 20.50 -20.18
C ALA A 141 1.62 20.81 -19.40
N GLN A 142 1.10 22.03 -19.21
CA GLN A 142 1.39 23.38 -19.71
C GLN A 142 0.83 24.37 -18.66
N GLU A 143 1.56 25.44 -18.34
CA GLU A 143 1.00 26.64 -17.71
C GLU A 143 0.41 27.56 -18.82
N GLU A 144 -0.87 27.91 -18.64
CA GLU A 144 -1.64 29.13 -18.96
C GLU A 144 -1.26 30.06 -20.15
N PRO A 145 -2.26 30.76 -20.74
CA PRO A 145 -2.69 32.03 -20.15
C PRO A 145 -4.20 32.21 -19.99
N VAL A 146 -4.56 32.74 -18.82
CA VAL A 146 -5.81 33.45 -18.50
C VAL A 146 -6.10 34.52 -19.57
N GLN A 147 -7.34 34.57 -20.07
CA GLN A 147 -7.88 35.75 -20.76
C GLN A 147 -8.83 36.49 -19.83
N GLU A 148 -8.46 37.75 -19.63
CA GLU A 148 -9.09 38.81 -18.87
C GLU A 148 -10.38 39.34 -19.55
N GLU A 149 -11.21 39.98 -18.72
CA GLU A 149 -12.58 40.45 -18.92
C GLU A 149 -12.88 41.22 -20.21
N ALA A 150 -14.10 41.02 -20.75
CA ALA A 150 -15.05 42.10 -21.06
C ALA A 150 -16.36 41.53 -21.63
N THR A 151 -17.47 41.62 -20.90
CA THR A 151 -18.78 41.88 -21.53
C THR A 151 -19.57 42.85 -20.68
N ALA A 152 -19.83 44.00 -21.29
CA ALA A 152 -20.69 45.06 -20.80
C ALA A 152 -22.16 44.77 -21.15
N GLU A 153 -23.04 45.54 -20.49
CA GLU A 153 -24.45 45.80 -20.81
C GLU A 153 -25.49 44.75 -20.38
N VAL A 154 -26.10 45.00 -19.22
CA VAL A 154 -27.53 44.74 -19.00
C VAL A 154 -28.18 46.09 -18.71
N SER A 155 -28.83 46.64 -19.74
CA SER A 155 -29.86 47.68 -19.64
C SER A 155 -31.25 47.02 -19.55
N GLU A 156 -32.21 47.79 -19.03
CA GLU A 156 -33.66 47.52 -18.92
C GLU A 156 -34.05 46.65 -17.70
N GLU A 157 -35.03 46.97 -16.86
CA GLU A 157 -36.07 48.00 -16.85
C GLU A 157 -36.62 48.00 -15.41
N LYS A 158 -36.69 49.15 -14.74
CA LYS A 158 -37.38 49.26 -13.45
C LYS A 158 -38.54 50.21 -13.62
N THR A 159 -39.73 49.66 -13.48
CA THR A 159 -41.02 50.34 -13.41
C THR A 159 -41.06 51.18 -12.13
N ASP A 160 -41.16 52.49 -12.27
CA ASP A 160 -41.52 53.39 -11.17
C ASP A 160 -43.02 53.69 -11.25
N ALA A 161 -43.69 53.35 -10.16
CA ALA A 161 -44.99 53.86 -9.79
C ALA A 161 -44.76 55.04 -8.83
N GLU A 162 -45.10 56.26 -9.24
CA GLU A 162 -45.92 57.24 -8.50
C GLU A 162 -46.20 58.49 -9.37
#